data_AF-A0A6I9XZ01-F1
#
_entry.id   AF-A0A6I9XZ01-F1
#
_cell.length_a   1.000
_cell.length_b   1.000
_cell.length_c   1.000
_cell.angle_alpha   90.00
_cell.angle_beta   90.00
_cell.angle_gamma   90.00
#
_symmetry.space_group_name_H-M   'P 1'
#
loop_
_entity.id
_entity.type
_entity.pdbx_description
1 polymer ?
#
loop_
_entity_poly.entity_id
_entity_poly.type
_entity_poly.pdbx_seq_one_letter_code
_entity_poly.pdbx_strand_id
1 'polypeptide(L)'
;MPKRFTITVLLKPPTRTCQRYQQLMEETIHLPSYQAKLREWKGFMEKMANYTGFKSEQLSLRGLWKVHDTLFCQKTHNMTLPSWATPQVLATLSEIEVFNIEAHVGMHAAQEKARFIGGLLLGAILSNFSKMVCQDLPLKMIMYSAHDSTLIALQAALGVYSGRPPPYAACHGFEFYQESNK
;
A
#
# COMPACT_ATOMS: atom_id res chain seq x y z
N MET A 1 3.73 20.71 -21.24
CA MET A 1 2.68 19.71 -21.58
C MET A 1 2.43 18.82 -20.38
N PRO A 2 1.19 18.61 -19.92
CA PRO A 2 0.92 17.62 -18.88
C PRO A 2 1.12 16.23 -19.47
N LYS A 3 2.03 15.43 -18.87
CA LYS A 3 2.22 14.03 -19.25
C LYS A 3 0.91 13.29 -18.98
N ARG A 4 0.24 12.79 -20.02
CA ARG A 4 -0.89 11.86 -19.86
C ARG A 4 -0.35 10.56 -19.27
N PHE A 5 -0.65 10.30 -18.00
CA PHE A 5 -0.38 9.00 -17.40
C PHE A 5 -1.34 7.98 -17.99
N THR A 6 -0.83 6.78 -18.31
CA THR A 6 -1.69 5.66 -18.70
C THR A 6 -2.51 5.20 -17.48
N ILE A 7 -3.67 4.58 -17.71
CA ILE A 7 -4.54 4.05 -16.64
C ILE A 7 -3.75 3.11 -15.71
N THR A 8 -2.79 2.35 -16.26
CA THR A 8 -1.90 1.49 -15.48
C THR A 8 -1.05 2.27 -14.48
N VAL A 9 -0.50 3.43 -14.85
CA VAL A 9 0.31 4.26 -13.94
C VAL A 9 -0.56 4.94 -12.88
N LEU A 10 -1.84 5.15 -13.17
CA LEU A 10 -2.78 5.78 -12.26
C LEU A 10 -3.14 4.86 -11.07
N LEU A 11 -3.44 3.60 -11.34
CA LEU A 11 -3.88 2.63 -10.31
C LEU A 11 -2.73 1.82 -9.73
N LYS A 12 -1.58 1.81 -10.40
CA LYS A 12 -0.34 1.19 -9.94
C LYS A 12 0.79 2.23 -9.96
N PRO A 13 1.09 2.83 -8.80
CA PRO A 13 2.14 3.85 -8.71
C PRO A 13 3.49 3.38 -9.28
N PRO A 14 4.26 4.29 -9.91
CA PRO A 14 5.53 3.98 -10.57
C PRO A 14 6.69 3.84 -9.57
N THR A 15 6.50 3.11 -8.47
CA THR A 15 7.50 2.97 -7.38
C THR A 15 8.84 2.40 -7.85
N ARG A 16 8.85 1.60 -8.92
CA ARG A 16 10.08 1.01 -9.48
C ARG A 16 10.80 1.88 -10.51
N THR A 17 10.14 2.89 -11.08
CA THR A 17 10.70 3.73 -12.15
C THR A 17 10.84 5.19 -11.73
N CYS A 18 10.30 5.57 -10.57
CA CYS A 18 10.47 6.89 -9.99
C CYS A 18 11.75 6.95 -9.14
N GLN A 19 12.81 7.56 -9.68
CA GLN A 19 14.10 7.68 -9.01
C GLN A 19 14.01 8.42 -7.66
N ARG A 20 13.22 9.50 -7.58
CA ARG A 20 13.04 10.24 -6.32
C ARG A 20 12.34 9.39 -5.26
N TYR A 21 11.31 8.63 -5.64
CA TYR A 21 10.66 7.71 -4.70
C TYR A 21 11.63 6.64 -4.18
N GLN A 22 12.50 6.10 -5.04
CA GLN A 22 13.53 5.15 -4.63
C GLN A 22 14.51 5.76 -3.63
N GLN A 23 14.95 7.01 -3.84
CA GLN A 23 15.79 7.74 -2.88
C GLN A 23 15.09 7.91 -1.52
N LEU A 24 13.82 8.31 -1.52
CA LEU A 24 13.03 8.45 -0.28
C LEU A 24 12.89 7.11 0.46
N MET A 25 12.74 6.00 -0.26
CA MET A 25 12.73 4.67 0.35
C MET A 25 14.10 4.27 0.87
N GLU A 26 15.19 4.61 0.17
CA GLU A 26 16.56 4.40 0.64
C GLU A 26 16.82 5.15 1.95
N GLU A 27 16.43 6.42 2.02
CA GLU A 27 16.51 7.25 3.24
C GLU A 27 15.66 6.64 4.37
N THR A 28 14.51 6.05 4.04
CA THR A 28 13.63 5.39 5.01
C THR A 28 14.25 4.14 5.61
N ILE A 29 14.80 3.27 4.77
CA ILE A 29 15.39 2.02 5.27
C ILE A 29 16.63 2.30 6.13
N HIS A 30 17.30 3.43 5.94
CA HIS A 30 18.45 3.85 6.76
C HIS A 30 18.05 4.50 8.09
N LEU A 31 16.76 4.73 8.35
CA LEU A 31 16.33 5.29 9.63
C LEU A 31 16.69 4.38 10.82
N PRO A 32 17.15 4.95 11.95
CA PRO A 32 17.48 4.16 13.15
C PRO A 32 16.30 3.31 13.64
N SER A 33 15.08 3.84 13.58
CA SER A 33 13.85 3.13 13.96
C SER A 33 13.55 1.95 13.05
N TYR A 34 13.80 2.11 11.74
CA TYR A 34 13.62 1.03 10.77
C TYR A 34 14.62 -0.10 10.99
N GLN A 35 15.89 0.26 11.13
CA GLN A 35 16.97 -0.68 11.41
C GLN A 35 16.79 -1.38 12.77
N ALA A 36 16.25 -0.70 13.77
CA ALA A 36 15.93 -1.31 15.07
C ALA A 36 14.90 -2.44 14.93
N LYS A 37 13.80 -2.20 14.20
CA LYS A 37 12.78 -3.23 13.95
C LYS A 37 13.31 -4.40 13.12
N LEU A 38 14.17 -4.15 12.12
CA LEU A 38 14.82 -5.24 11.40
C LEU A 38 15.72 -6.11 12.29
N ARG A 39 16.46 -5.50 13.23
CA ARG A 39 17.27 -6.25 14.20
C ARG A 39 16.40 -7.09 15.14
N GLU A 40 15.29 -6.54 15.60
CA GLU A 40 14.31 -7.24 16.45
C GLU A 40 13.77 -8.50 15.75
N TRP A 41 13.42 -8.39 14.46
CA TRP A 41 12.88 -9.52 13.70
C TRP A 41 13.93 -10.44 13.09
N LYS A 42 15.23 -10.15 13.20
CA LYS A 42 16.28 -10.93 12.54
C LYS A 42 16.14 -12.45 12.78
N GLY A 43 16.00 -12.86 14.04
CA GLY A 43 15.83 -14.28 14.38
C GLY A 43 14.51 -14.88 13.89
N PHE A 44 13.46 -14.08 13.77
CA PHE A 44 12.20 -14.49 13.14
C PHE A 44 12.39 -14.71 11.64
N MET A 45 13.05 -13.78 10.94
CA MET A 45 13.34 -13.87 9.51
C MET A 45 14.18 -15.11 9.17
N GLU A 46 15.17 -15.43 10.00
CA GLU A 46 16.00 -16.64 9.86
C GLU A 46 15.17 -17.92 10.00
N LYS A 47 14.26 -17.98 10.98
CA LYS A 47 13.32 -19.12 11.12
C LYS A 47 12.42 -19.23 9.90
N MET A 48 11.91 -18.10 9.39
CA MET A 48 11.07 -18.09 8.21
C MET A 48 11.80 -18.62 6.98
N ALA A 49 13.08 -18.28 6.81
CA ALA A 49 13.91 -18.83 5.75
C ALA A 49 13.93 -20.36 5.76
N ASN A 50 14.14 -20.96 6.93
CA ASN A 50 14.19 -22.41 7.11
C ASN A 50 12.84 -23.07 6.80
N TYR A 51 11.73 -22.43 7.16
CA TYR A 51 10.39 -22.97 6.91
C TYR A 51 9.94 -22.84 5.46
N THR A 52 10.30 -21.77 4.77
CA THR A 52 9.82 -21.48 3.41
C THR A 52 10.81 -21.86 2.32
N GLY A 53 12.07 -22.16 2.68
CA GLY A 53 13.16 -22.38 1.74
C GLY A 53 13.62 -21.09 1.04
N PHE A 54 13.29 -19.91 1.58
CA PHE A 54 13.69 -18.64 0.98
C PHE A 54 15.21 -18.45 1.03
N LYS A 55 15.76 -18.01 -0.10
CA LYS A 55 17.15 -17.56 -0.19
C LYS A 55 17.33 -16.21 0.51
N SER A 56 18.58 -15.86 0.83
CA SER A 56 18.92 -14.58 1.47
C SER A 56 18.36 -13.37 0.71
N GLU A 57 18.32 -13.38 -0.63
CA GLU A 57 17.77 -12.26 -1.41
C GLU A 57 16.25 -12.13 -1.26
N GLN A 58 15.56 -13.20 -0.87
CA GLN A 58 14.11 -13.25 -0.67
C GLN A 58 13.72 -12.89 0.77
N LEU A 59 14.66 -12.89 1.72
CA LEU A 59 14.47 -12.49 3.11
C LEU A 59 14.40 -10.96 3.25
N SER A 60 13.40 -10.38 2.61
CA SER A 60 13.00 -8.98 2.76
C SER A 60 11.61 -8.90 3.37
N LEU A 61 11.22 -7.73 3.88
CA LEU A 61 9.85 -7.51 4.35
C LEU A 61 8.81 -7.82 3.26
N ARG A 62 9.16 -7.53 2.00
CA ARG A 62 8.34 -7.90 0.83
C ARG A 62 8.25 -9.42 0.62
N GLY A 63 9.31 -10.17 0.90
CA GLY A 63 9.28 -11.62 0.87
C GLY A 63 8.36 -12.17 1.95
N LEU A 64 8.49 -11.67 3.18
CA LEU A 64 7.65 -12.08 4.30
C LEU A 64 6.17 -11.73 4.09
N TRP A 65 5.89 -10.57 3.48
CA TRP A 65 4.54 -10.22 3.04
C TRP A 65 3.92 -11.30 2.13
N LYS A 66 4.68 -11.85 1.17
CA LYS A 66 4.17 -12.95 0.32
C LYS A 66 3.83 -14.21 1.12
N VAL A 67 4.63 -14.51 2.14
CA VAL A 67 4.37 -15.64 3.04
C VAL A 67 3.09 -15.38 3.82
N HIS A 68 2.95 -14.17 4.37
CA HIS A 68 1.75 -13.77 5.09
C HIS A 68 0.49 -13.87 4.24
N ASP A 69 0.51 -13.23 3.05
CA ASP A 69 -0.62 -13.21 2.11
C ASP A 69 -1.04 -14.64 1.69
N THR A 70 -0.06 -15.51 1.44
CA THR A 70 -0.33 -16.93 1.12
C THR A 70 -1.02 -17.65 2.26
N LEU A 71 -0.48 -17.54 3.49
CA LEU A 71 -1.05 -18.19 4.67
C LEU A 71 -2.43 -17.62 5.00
N PHE A 72 -2.63 -16.31 4.84
CA PHE A 72 -3.91 -15.64 5.03
C PHE A 72 -4.96 -16.18 4.04
N CYS A 73 -4.62 -16.30 2.75
CA CYS A 73 -5.50 -16.87 1.74
C CYS A 73 -5.85 -18.32 2.06
N GLN A 74 -4.85 -19.15 2.38
CA GLN A 74 -5.05 -20.56 2.75
C GLN A 74 -6.00 -20.68 3.95
N LYS A 75 -5.76 -19.89 5.01
CA LYS A 75 -6.59 -19.86 6.21
C LYS A 75 -8.02 -19.44 5.89
N THR A 76 -8.20 -18.39 5.07
CA THR A 76 -9.51 -17.87 4.66
C THR A 76 -10.33 -18.91 3.89
N HIS A 77 -9.65 -19.79 3.15
CA HIS A 77 -10.29 -20.88 2.39
C HIS A 77 -10.29 -22.22 3.15
N ASN A 78 -10.14 -22.21 4.48
CA ASN A 78 -10.14 -23.41 5.33
C ASN A 78 -9.13 -24.50 4.90
N MET A 79 -8.02 -24.10 4.26
CA MET A 79 -6.95 -25.02 3.92
C MET A 79 -6.12 -25.34 5.17
N THR A 80 -5.53 -26.54 5.20
CA THR A 80 -4.61 -26.92 6.27
C THR A 80 -3.33 -26.09 6.15
N LEU A 81 -3.01 -25.34 7.20
CA LEU A 81 -1.77 -24.58 7.28
C LEU A 81 -0.60 -25.50 7.69
N PRO A 82 0.64 -25.18 7.29
CA PRO A 82 1.80 -25.90 7.78
C PRO A 82 1.92 -25.75 9.30
N SER A 83 2.47 -26.77 9.98
CA SER A 83 2.52 -26.84 11.45
C SER A 83 3.23 -25.66 12.12
N TRP A 84 4.18 -25.04 11.44
CA TRP A 84 4.91 -23.87 11.93
C TRP A 84 4.10 -22.57 11.84
N ALA A 85 3.04 -22.49 11.04
CA ALA A 85 2.19 -21.31 10.86
C ALA A 85 1.20 -21.14 12.02
N THR A 86 1.75 -21.04 13.23
CA THR A 86 1.03 -20.82 14.48
C THR A 86 0.38 -19.43 14.53
N PRO A 87 -0.61 -19.20 15.42
CA PRO A 87 -1.18 -17.87 15.62
C PRO A 87 -0.14 -16.78 15.90
N GLN A 88 0.93 -17.11 16.65
CA GLN A 88 2.02 -16.16 16.92
C GLN A 88 2.81 -15.81 15.66
N VAL A 89 3.10 -16.79 14.79
CA VAL A 89 3.77 -16.54 13.51
C VAL A 89 2.93 -15.65 12.60
N LEU A 90 1.62 -15.92 12.51
CA LEU A 90 0.69 -15.09 11.74
C LEU A 90 0.62 -13.65 12.29
N ALA A 91 0.58 -13.49 13.60
CA ALA A 91 0.57 -12.17 14.23
C ALA A 91 1.86 -11.37 13.93
N THR A 92 3.03 -12.00 14.05
CA THR A 92 4.31 -11.34 13.71
C THR A 92 4.41 -11.00 12.23
N LEU A 93 3.94 -11.88 11.33
CA LEU A 93 3.90 -11.59 9.90
C LEU A 93 2.99 -10.38 9.59
N SER A 94 1.84 -10.29 10.27
CA SER A 94 0.92 -9.15 10.14
C SER A 94 1.55 -7.85 10.67
N GLU A 95 2.26 -7.89 11.80
CA GLU A 95 3.01 -6.72 12.33
C GLU A 95 4.06 -6.24 11.31
N ILE A 96 4.81 -7.18 10.70
CA ILE A 96 5.80 -6.89 9.68
C ILE A 96 5.15 -6.25 8.43
N GLU A 97 3.99 -6.73 8.00
CA GLU A 97 3.25 -6.14 6.89
C GLU A 97 2.83 -4.71 7.17
N VAL A 98 2.21 -4.46 8.34
CA VAL A 98 1.80 -3.11 8.78
C VAL A 98 3.00 -2.17 8.81
N PHE A 99 4.12 -2.63 9.37
CA PHE A 99 5.35 -1.86 9.41
C PHE A 99 5.92 -1.58 8.00
N ASN A 100 5.88 -2.56 7.10
CA ASN A 100 6.32 -2.38 5.72
C ASN A 100 5.44 -1.34 4.99
N ILE A 101 4.12 -1.35 5.22
CA ILE A 101 3.22 -0.33 4.70
C ILE A 101 3.60 1.04 5.26
N GLU A 102 3.79 1.15 6.57
CA GLU A 102 4.19 2.39 7.24
C GLU A 102 5.47 2.99 6.68
N ALA A 103 6.46 2.15 6.33
CA ALA A 103 7.67 2.60 5.64
C ALA A 103 7.38 3.26 4.28
N HIS A 104 6.36 2.78 3.56
CA HIS A 104 5.99 3.31 2.24
C HIS A 104 5.15 4.60 2.33
N VAL A 105 4.36 4.77 3.38
CA VAL A 105 3.33 5.83 3.41
C VAL A 105 3.39 6.80 4.59
N GLY A 106 4.05 6.46 5.70
CA GLY A 106 3.99 7.24 6.95
C GLY A 106 5.34 7.65 7.56
N MET A 107 6.43 6.92 7.28
CA MET A 107 7.76 7.24 7.84
C MET A 107 8.43 8.47 7.18
N HIS A 108 9.69 8.36 6.73
CA HIS A 108 10.43 9.50 6.17
C HIS A 108 9.67 10.14 4.99
N ALA A 109 9.59 11.48 5.00
CA ALA A 109 9.03 12.29 3.91
C ALA A 109 7.66 11.80 3.40
N ALA A 110 6.76 11.40 4.30
CA ALA A 110 5.44 10.84 3.98
C ALA A 110 4.65 11.68 2.95
N GLN A 111 4.58 13.00 3.16
CA GLN A 111 3.91 13.91 2.23
C GLN A 111 4.57 13.92 0.83
N GLU A 112 5.90 13.87 0.76
CA GLU A 112 6.61 13.83 -0.52
C GLU A 112 6.38 12.49 -1.23
N LYS A 113 6.47 11.37 -0.51
CA LYS A 113 6.14 10.04 -1.04
C LYS A 113 4.71 9.98 -1.56
N ALA A 114 3.75 10.55 -0.82
CA ALA A 114 2.34 10.58 -1.20
C ALA A 114 2.14 11.17 -2.59
N ARG A 115 2.89 12.21 -2.98
CA ARG A 115 2.84 12.81 -4.33
C ARG A 115 3.22 11.85 -5.44
N PHE A 116 4.10 10.89 -5.18
CA PHE A 116 4.55 9.88 -6.15
C PHE A 116 3.70 8.60 -6.13
N ILE A 117 2.89 8.40 -5.09
CA ILE A 117 1.99 7.25 -4.95
C ILE A 117 0.52 7.66 -5.09
N GLY A 118 -0.19 7.92 -4.00
CA GLY A 118 -1.63 8.18 -4.00
C GLY A 118 -2.02 9.52 -4.63
N GLY A 119 -1.11 10.48 -4.66
CA GLY A 119 -1.32 11.81 -5.23
C GLY A 119 -1.63 11.78 -6.72
N LEU A 120 -1.15 10.77 -7.46
CA LEU A 120 -1.49 10.59 -8.87
C LEU A 120 -2.99 10.28 -9.05
N LEU A 121 -3.51 9.33 -8.27
CA LEU A 121 -4.93 8.96 -8.29
C LEU A 121 -5.80 10.10 -7.75
N LEU A 122 -5.40 10.71 -6.64
CA LEU A 122 -6.10 11.85 -6.06
C LEU A 122 -6.20 13.01 -7.07
N GLY A 123 -5.11 13.33 -7.76
CA GLY A 123 -5.09 14.37 -8.80
C GLY A 123 -6.04 14.07 -9.97
N ALA A 124 -6.17 12.80 -10.38
CA ALA A 124 -7.12 12.41 -11.42
C ALA A 124 -8.58 12.50 -10.95
N ILE A 125 -8.87 12.09 -9.71
CA ILE A 125 -10.21 12.21 -9.10
C ILE A 125 -10.63 13.67 -9.02
N LEU A 126 -9.75 14.54 -8.50
CA LEU A 126 -10.01 15.98 -8.45
C LEU A 126 -10.21 16.58 -9.85
N SER A 127 -9.42 16.15 -10.84
CA SER A 127 -9.60 16.58 -12.23
C SER A 127 -10.96 16.19 -12.81
N ASN A 128 -11.50 15.02 -12.44
CA ASN A 128 -12.84 14.62 -12.86
C ASN A 128 -13.92 15.52 -12.25
N PHE A 129 -13.81 15.84 -10.96
CA PHE A 129 -14.73 16.78 -10.32
C PHE A 129 -14.67 18.18 -10.93
N SER A 130 -13.48 18.71 -11.21
CA SER A 130 -13.35 20.01 -11.88
C SER A 130 -14.00 20.03 -13.26
N LYS A 131 -13.93 18.92 -14.02
CA LYS A 131 -14.60 18.84 -15.33
C LYS A 131 -16.12 18.71 -15.21
N MET A 132 -16.64 18.04 -14.18
CA MET A 132 -18.08 18.02 -13.91
C MET A 132 -18.64 19.44 -13.71
N VAL A 133 -17.92 20.28 -12.96
CA VAL A 133 -18.33 21.67 -12.70
C VAL A 133 -18.27 22.53 -13.97
N CYS A 134 -17.25 22.37 -14.81
CA CYS A 134 -16.99 23.29 -15.92
C CYS A 134 -17.51 22.85 -17.30
N GLN A 135 -17.76 21.55 -17.52
CA GLN A 135 -17.93 20.98 -18.87
C GLN A 135 -19.17 20.10 -19.04
N ASP A 136 -20.08 20.07 -18.07
CA ASP A 136 -21.35 19.33 -18.13
C ASP A 136 -21.15 17.87 -18.60
N LEU A 137 -20.14 17.20 -18.02
CA LEU A 137 -19.81 15.82 -18.36
C LEU A 137 -21.00 14.90 -18.01
N PRO A 138 -21.46 14.01 -18.91
CA PRO A 138 -22.60 13.12 -18.63
C PRO A 138 -22.28 11.95 -17.66
N LEU A 139 -21.07 11.90 -17.11
CA LEU A 139 -20.59 10.80 -16.26
C LEU A 139 -21.03 11.00 -14.81
N LYS A 140 -21.98 10.17 -14.34
CA LYS A 140 -22.46 10.20 -12.95
C LYS A 140 -21.64 9.35 -11.98
N MET A 141 -20.85 8.40 -12.49
CA MET A 141 -20.06 7.47 -11.66
C MET A 141 -18.80 7.05 -12.41
N ILE A 142 -17.69 7.00 -11.70
CA ILE A 142 -16.42 6.45 -12.18
C ILE A 142 -15.95 5.43 -11.16
N MET A 143 -15.74 4.19 -11.61
CA MET A 143 -15.28 3.10 -10.74
C MET A 143 -13.84 2.74 -11.08
N TYR A 144 -12.98 2.72 -10.06
CA TYR A 144 -11.59 2.29 -10.16
C TYR A 144 -11.42 0.95 -9.45
N SER A 145 -11.38 -0.14 -10.20
CA SER A 145 -11.04 -1.46 -9.65
C SER A 145 -9.52 -1.60 -9.58
N ALA A 146 -8.98 -1.73 -8.37
CA ALA A 146 -7.54 -1.66 -8.13
C ALA A 146 -7.09 -2.61 -7.00
N HIS A 147 -5.93 -2.33 -6.40
CA HIS A 147 -5.34 -3.14 -5.34
C HIS A 147 -5.46 -2.48 -3.97
N ASP A 148 -5.26 -3.26 -2.91
CA ASP A 148 -5.05 -2.81 -1.53
C ASP A 148 -4.04 -1.65 -1.44
N SER A 149 -2.89 -1.79 -2.08
CA SER A 149 -1.83 -0.78 -2.17
C SER A 149 -2.30 0.53 -2.80
N THR A 150 -3.28 0.48 -3.72
CA THR A 150 -3.89 1.67 -4.31
C THR A 150 -4.72 2.42 -3.26
N LEU A 151 -5.55 1.70 -2.50
CA LEU A 151 -6.36 2.30 -1.42
C LEU A 151 -5.47 2.85 -0.29
N ILE A 152 -4.46 2.08 0.14
CA ILE A 152 -3.48 2.50 1.16
C ILE A 152 -2.81 3.81 0.73
N ALA A 153 -2.27 3.86 -0.50
CA ALA A 153 -1.59 5.03 -1.01
C ALA A 153 -2.51 6.25 -1.11
N LEU A 154 -3.76 6.05 -1.59
CA LEU A 154 -4.76 7.09 -1.70
C LEU A 154 -5.16 7.65 -0.33
N GLN A 155 -5.48 6.78 0.63
CA GLN A 155 -5.86 7.16 1.99
C GLN A 155 -4.71 7.85 2.73
N ALA A 156 -3.47 7.42 2.49
CA ALA A 156 -2.29 8.09 3.03
C ALA A 156 -2.11 9.49 2.44
N ALA A 157 -2.32 9.65 1.13
CA ALA A 157 -2.26 10.96 0.48
C ALA A 157 -3.37 11.92 0.97
N LEU A 158 -4.51 11.38 1.40
CA LEU A 158 -5.60 12.12 2.03
C LEU A 158 -5.39 12.37 3.53
N GLY A 159 -4.42 11.72 4.17
CA GLY A 159 -4.21 11.80 5.62
C GLY A 159 -5.25 11.05 6.46
N VAL A 160 -5.95 10.07 5.88
CA VAL A 160 -7.04 9.31 6.54
C VAL A 160 -6.78 7.80 6.63
N TYR A 161 -5.55 7.36 6.34
CA TYR A 161 -5.20 5.95 6.41
C TYR A 161 -5.26 5.44 7.87
N SER A 162 -5.93 4.31 8.08
CA SER A 162 -6.18 3.75 9.42
C SER A 162 -5.01 2.97 10.02
N GLY A 163 -3.92 2.80 9.28
CA GLY A 163 -2.79 1.95 9.67
C GLY A 163 -3.01 0.45 9.43
N ARG A 164 -4.19 0.04 8.93
CA ARG A 164 -4.53 -1.37 8.67
C ARG A 164 -4.69 -1.65 7.17
N PRO A 165 -4.23 -2.80 6.67
CA PRO A 165 -4.50 -3.22 5.30
C PRO A 165 -6.02 -3.25 5.03
N PRO A 166 -6.48 -2.71 3.89
CA PRO A 166 -7.87 -2.81 3.49
C PRO A 166 -8.30 -4.27 3.29
N PRO A 167 -9.47 -4.71 3.79
CA PRO A 167 -9.99 -6.05 3.53
C PRO A 167 -10.38 -6.23 2.06
N TYR A 168 -10.65 -7.48 1.65
CA TYR A 168 -11.20 -7.76 0.33
C TYR A 168 -12.50 -6.96 0.08
N ALA A 169 -12.64 -6.46 -1.15
CA ALA A 169 -13.75 -5.62 -1.58
C ALA A 169 -13.93 -4.30 -0.79
N ALA A 170 -12.92 -3.87 -0.02
CA ALA A 170 -12.92 -2.53 0.56
C ALA A 170 -13.07 -1.46 -0.53
N CYS A 171 -13.84 -0.42 -0.22
CA CYS A 171 -14.13 0.68 -1.13
C CYS A 171 -13.89 2.02 -0.44
N HIS A 172 -13.36 2.98 -1.18
CA HIS A 172 -13.27 4.38 -0.75
C HIS A 172 -14.03 5.23 -1.77
N GLY A 173 -15.20 5.74 -1.36
CA GLY A 173 -16.06 6.57 -2.18
C GLY A 173 -15.70 8.05 -2.05
N PHE A 174 -15.78 8.77 -3.17
CA PHE A 174 -15.86 10.22 -3.18
C PHE A 174 -17.21 10.62 -3.76
N GLU A 175 -17.93 11.46 -3.04
CA GLU A 175 -19.24 11.94 -3.42
C GLU A 175 -19.17 13.45 -3.56
N PHE A 176 -19.63 13.97 -4.70
CA PHE A 176 -19.61 15.39 -5.01
C PHE A 176 -21.05 15.90 -5.01
N TYR A 177 -21.37 16.74 -4.04
CA TYR A 177 -22.72 17.24 -3.81
C TYR A 177 -22.81 18.71 -4.22
N GLN A 178 -23.96 19.07 -4.81
CA GLN A 178 -24.35 20.46 -4.97
C GLN A 178 -25.36 20.80 -3.88
N GLU A 179 -24.98 21.70 -2.97
CA GLU A 179 -25.88 22.25 -1.99
C GLU A 179 -26.51 23.53 -2.54
N SER A 180 -27.84 23.64 -2.44
CA SER A 180 -28.55 24.87 -2.78
C SER A 180 -28.52 25.77 -1.55
N ASN A 181 -27.79 26.89 -1.61
CA ASN A 181 -27.90 27.91 -0.58
C ASN A 181 -29.35 28.41 -0.54
N LYS A 182 -30.03 28.20 0.58
CA LYS A 182 -31.30 28.87 0.87
C LYS A 182 -31.06 30.30 1.31
#